data_AF-A0A0S3U6Z6-F1
#
_entry.id   AF-A0A0S3U6Z6-F1
#
_cell.length_a   1.000
_cell.length_b   1.000
_cell.length_c   1.000
_cell.angle_alpha   90.00
_cell.angle_beta   90.00
_cell.angle_gamma   90.00
#
_symmetry.space_group_name_H-M   'P 1'
#
loop_
_entity.id
_entity.type
_entity.pdbx_description
1 polymer ?
#
loop_
_entity_poly.entity_id
_entity_poly.type
_entity_poly.pdbx_seq_one_letter_code
_entity_poly.pdbx_strand_id
1 'polypeptide(L)'
;MKRRKLLTLSGLGIATAWGVPMSQSAIQSKSLSFPQLSSAKDKSMQLLAEFRLFADHYQFFVYDAAVDPCPESFYSDPDEKRSDLGSYRQGFVTNGTTICFGTDAHLNDHWIEVFSSVQIPDFGQAERVIALPLKVDSGKVGITNLLYLRKPVKEVTIDAGIWTVYLLAFSLGSDEFHNRGIERPKLDSDRLTDEQLRNNWEFERYRIVLVPGMQVPIGVLHGTATKSV
;
A
#
# COMPACT_ATOMS: atom_id res chain seq x y z
N MET A 1 1.68 -73.94 -36.30
CA MET A 1 2.80 -73.68 -37.22
C MET A 1 2.58 -72.38 -37.99
N LYS A 2 3.17 -71.28 -37.54
CA LYS A 2 3.41 -70.06 -38.35
C LYS A 2 4.76 -69.49 -37.90
N ARG A 3 5.76 -69.54 -38.79
CA ARG A 3 7.10 -68.94 -38.64
C ARG A 3 7.03 -67.46 -39.07
N ARG A 4 7.80 -66.59 -38.39
CA ARG A 4 8.52 -65.40 -38.90
C ARG A 4 9.29 -64.80 -37.71
N LYS A 5 10.58 -65.12 -37.54
CA LYS A 5 11.80 -64.45 -38.05
C LYS A 5 11.97 -62.99 -37.60
N LEU A 6 13.05 -62.80 -36.83
CA LEU A 6 13.67 -61.54 -36.42
C LEU A 6 13.96 -60.61 -37.61
N LEU A 7 13.88 -59.31 -37.35
CA LEU A 7 14.64 -58.27 -38.03
C LEU A 7 15.26 -57.36 -36.96
N THR A 8 16.58 -57.50 -36.80
CA THR A 8 17.49 -56.49 -36.26
C THR A 8 17.72 -55.42 -37.32
N LEU A 9 17.67 -54.14 -36.92
CA LEU A 9 18.31 -53.05 -37.65
C LEU A 9 19.02 -52.15 -36.64
N SER A 10 20.33 -52.23 -36.68
CA SER A 10 21.29 -51.29 -36.12
C SER A 10 21.25 -49.99 -36.91
N GLY A 11 21.28 -48.87 -36.21
CA GLY A 11 21.44 -47.53 -36.78
C GLY A 11 22.03 -46.59 -35.75
N LEU A 12 23.36 -46.50 -35.74
CA LEU A 12 24.11 -45.44 -35.08
C LEU A 12 23.72 -44.10 -35.71
N GLY A 13 23.31 -43.14 -34.88
CA GLY A 13 23.20 -41.74 -35.23
C GLY A 13 23.82 -40.91 -34.11
N ILE A 14 25.09 -40.54 -34.30
CA ILE A 14 25.80 -39.55 -33.48
C ILE A 14 25.27 -38.18 -33.89
N ALA A 15 24.72 -37.41 -32.94
CA ALA A 15 24.48 -35.98 -33.14
C ALA A 15 24.56 -35.23 -31.79
N THR A 16 25.76 -34.73 -31.55
CA THR A 16 26.10 -33.42 -30.95
C THR A 16 25.28 -32.95 -29.75
N ALA A 17 25.92 -33.03 -28.59
CA ALA A 17 25.65 -32.20 -27.42
C ALA A 17 25.85 -30.71 -27.79
N TRP A 18 24.76 -29.98 -27.93
CA TRP A 18 24.78 -28.52 -27.86
C TRP A 18 24.50 -28.14 -26.41
N GLY A 19 25.59 -27.93 -25.67
CA GLY A 19 25.54 -27.24 -24.39
C GLY A 19 25.04 -25.82 -24.63
N VAL A 20 23.84 -25.52 -24.14
CA VAL A 20 23.41 -24.13 -23.97
C VAL A 20 24.06 -23.66 -22.66
N PRO A 21 25.00 -22.70 -22.68
CA PRO A 21 25.40 -22.05 -21.45
C PRO A 21 24.18 -21.27 -20.94
N MET A 22 23.59 -21.71 -19.83
CA MET A 22 22.75 -20.85 -19.02
C MET A 22 23.62 -19.69 -18.54
N SER A 23 23.60 -18.62 -19.32
CA SER A 23 24.02 -17.30 -18.89
C SER A 23 23.21 -16.98 -17.64
N GLN A 24 23.88 -16.98 -16.48
CA GLN A 24 23.43 -16.24 -15.33
C GLN A 24 23.45 -14.77 -15.75
N SER A 25 22.33 -14.28 -16.28
CA SER A 25 22.06 -12.86 -16.32
C SER A 25 21.98 -12.40 -14.87
N ALA A 26 23.15 -11.96 -14.38
CA ALA A 26 23.24 -11.12 -13.20
C ALA A 26 22.25 -9.98 -13.42
N ILE A 27 21.13 -10.03 -12.70
CA ILE A 27 20.29 -8.87 -12.48
C ILE A 27 21.18 -7.90 -11.73
N GLN A 28 21.87 -7.04 -12.48
CA GLN A 28 22.42 -5.82 -11.93
C GLN A 28 21.21 -5.05 -11.43
N SER A 29 20.92 -5.20 -10.14
CA SER A 29 20.12 -4.25 -9.40
C SER A 29 20.79 -2.90 -9.57
N LYS A 30 20.33 -2.14 -10.57
CA LYS A 30 20.55 -0.70 -10.56
C LYS A 30 19.89 -0.23 -9.27
N SER A 31 20.70 -0.02 -8.25
CA SER A 31 20.29 0.69 -7.05
C SER A 31 19.85 2.06 -7.54
N LEU A 32 18.55 2.22 -7.76
CA LEU A 32 17.94 3.53 -7.87
C LEU A 32 18.05 4.14 -6.48
N SER A 33 19.22 4.71 -6.19
CA SER A 33 19.41 5.59 -5.05
C SER A 33 18.67 6.89 -5.38
N PHE A 34 17.36 6.89 -5.14
CA PHE A 34 16.58 8.12 -5.09
C PHE A 34 16.89 8.83 -3.77
N PRO A 35 16.87 10.17 -3.79
CA PRO A 35 17.50 10.97 -2.76
C PRO A 35 16.84 10.67 -1.42
N GLN A 36 17.65 10.34 -0.42
CA GLN A 36 17.30 10.69 0.94
C GLN A 36 16.86 12.16 0.89
N LEU A 37 15.58 12.41 1.14
CA LEU A 37 15.04 13.76 1.32
C LEU A 37 15.61 14.31 2.65
N SER A 38 16.91 14.56 2.67
CA SER A 38 17.57 15.51 3.56
C SER A 38 17.56 16.89 2.89
N SER A 39 16.43 17.26 2.30
CA SER A 39 16.20 18.65 1.93
C SER A 39 15.89 19.40 3.21
N ALA A 40 16.76 20.34 3.57
CA ALA A 40 16.69 21.17 4.77
C ALA A 40 15.40 22.02 4.93
N LYS A 41 14.38 21.83 4.07
CA LYS A 41 13.03 22.38 4.18
C LYS A 41 12.06 21.56 5.03
N ASP A 42 12.35 20.29 5.32
CA ASP A 42 11.42 19.40 6.03
C ASP A 42 11.62 19.36 7.57
N LYS A 43 12.21 20.42 8.14
CA LYS A 43 12.46 20.53 9.60
C LYS A 43 11.18 20.68 10.44
N SER A 44 10.01 20.81 9.80
CA SER A 44 8.72 20.95 10.47
C SER A 44 7.92 19.65 10.57
N MET A 45 8.43 18.53 10.05
CA MET A 45 7.76 17.22 10.18
C MET A 45 8.45 16.36 11.22
N GLN A 46 7.65 15.78 12.11
CA GLN A 46 8.10 14.81 13.11
C GLN A 46 7.50 13.44 12.78
N LEU A 47 8.35 12.43 12.57
CA LEU A 47 7.90 11.05 12.43
C LEU A 47 7.33 10.57 13.78
N LEU A 48 6.08 10.14 13.76
CA LEU A 48 5.37 9.58 14.91
C LEU A 48 5.38 8.05 14.89
N ALA A 49 5.29 7.45 13.70
CA ALA A 49 5.27 6.01 13.52
C ALA A 49 5.64 5.60 12.09
N GLU A 50 6.22 4.41 11.96
CA GLU A 50 6.34 3.70 10.70
C GLU A 50 6.00 2.22 10.94
N PHE A 51 5.26 1.60 10.04
CA PHE A 51 4.80 0.21 10.20
C PHE A 51 4.31 -0.41 8.89
N ARG A 52 4.28 -1.74 8.87
CA ARG A 52 3.60 -2.53 7.86
C ARG A 52 2.10 -2.57 8.13
N LEU A 53 1.30 -2.32 7.09
CA LEU A 53 -0.13 -2.52 7.11
C LEU A 53 -0.53 -3.46 5.97
N PHE A 54 -1.12 -4.61 6.31
CA PHE A 54 -1.68 -5.50 5.30
C PHE A 54 -2.97 -4.88 4.74
N ALA A 55 -3.03 -4.56 3.47
CA ALA A 55 -4.22 -4.03 2.82
C ALA A 55 -5.19 -5.17 2.48
N ASP A 56 -6.38 -5.04 3.01
CA ASP A 56 -7.48 -5.98 2.78
C ASP A 56 -8.72 -5.19 2.34
N HIS A 57 -9.52 -5.77 1.45
CA HIS A 57 -10.67 -5.13 0.79
C HIS A 57 -10.41 -3.73 0.19
N TYR A 58 -9.20 -3.48 -0.34
CA TYR A 58 -8.79 -2.21 -0.95
C TYR A 58 -8.95 -0.99 -0.02
N GLN A 59 -8.77 -1.15 1.30
CA GLN A 59 -8.98 -0.03 2.21
C GLN A 59 -8.23 -0.12 3.54
N PHE A 60 -8.04 1.05 4.15
CA PHE A 60 -7.63 1.19 5.55
C PHE A 60 -8.26 2.44 6.17
N PHE A 61 -8.18 2.54 7.49
CA PHE A 61 -8.86 3.57 8.28
C PHE A 61 -7.88 4.40 9.07
N VAL A 62 -8.15 5.69 9.18
CA VAL A 62 -7.52 6.64 10.10
C VAL A 62 -8.62 7.29 10.93
N TYR A 63 -8.55 7.21 12.25
CA TYR A 63 -9.69 7.53 13.12
C TYR A 63 -9.25 8.00 14.51
N ASP A 64 -10.14 8.68 15.23
CA ASP A 64 -9.98 8.92 16.66
C ASP A 64 -10.03 7.58 17.42
N ALA A 65 -9.00 7.26 18.22
CA ALA A 65 -8.91 5.97 18.91
C ALA A 65 -10.04 5.70 19.93
N ALA A 66 -10.83 6.71 20.31
CA ALA A 66 -12.00 6.54 21.18
C ALA A 66 -13.29 6.14 20.44
N VAL A 67 -13.32 6.11 19.10
CA VAL A 67 -14.50 5.74 18.32
C VAL A 67 -14.34 4.37 17.65
N ASP A 68 -15.47 3.81 17.20
CA ASP A 68 -15.45 2.64 16.31
C ASP A 68 -14.86 3.05 14.94
N PRO A 69 -13.77 2.40 14.46
CA PRO A 69 -13.17 2.71 13.17
C PRO A 69 -14.05 2.38 11.96
N CYS A 70 -15.08 1.55 12.10
CA CYS A 70 -15.97 1.19 11.02
C CYS A 70 -17.42 1.26 11.50
N PRO A 71 -18.02 2.45 11.61
CA PRO A 71 -19.44 2.54 11.94
C PRO A 71 -20.29 1.88 10.84
N GLU A 72 -21.51 1.43 11.18
CA GLU A 72 -22.45 0.74 10.26
C GLU A 72 -22.60 1.41 8.88
N SER A 73 -22.43 2.73 8.80
CA SER A 73 -22.43 3.51 7.55
C SER A 73 -21.34 3.11 6.54
N PHE A 74 -20.27 2.41 6.98
CA PHE A 74 -19.19 1.91 6.13
C PHE A 74 -19.41 0.44 5.69
N TYR A 75 -20.38 -0.28 6.28
CA TYR A 75 -20.69 -1.67 5.95
C TYR A 75 -21.79 -1.87 4.90
N SER A 76 -22.50 -0.81 4.50
CA SER A 76 -23.54 -0.97 3.49
C SER A 76 -22.96 -1.38 2.14
N ASP A 77 -23.48 -2.51 1.65
CA ASP A 77 -23.17 -3.27 0.45
C ASP A 77 -22.24 -2.59 -0.59
N PRO A 78 -21.07 -3.18 -0.90
CA PRO A 78 -20.16 -2.67 -1.91
C PRO A 78 -20.80 -2.53 -3.29
N ASP A 79 -21.93 -3.17 -3.61
CA ASP A 79 -22.56 -3.04 -4.93
C ASP A 79 -23.80 -2.12 -4.93
N GLU A 80 -24.52 -1.99 -3.81
CA GLU A 80 -25.78 -1.23 -3.75
C GLU A 80 -25.64 0.23 -3.29
N LYS A 81 -24.53 0.62 -2.64
CA LYS A 81 -24.26 2.03 -2.25
C LYS A 81 -22.94 2.61 -2.75
N ARG A 82 -22.07 1.84 -3.41
CA ARG A 82 -20.89 2.40 -4.10
C ARG A 82 -21.27 3.33 -5.27
N SER A 83 -22.47 3.19 -5.84
CA SER A 83 -22.97 4.04 -6.93
C SER A 83 -23.47 5.41 -6.45
N ASP A 84 -24.00 5.50 -5.22
CA ASP A 84 -24.70 6.70 -4.74
C ASP A 84 -23.80 7.62 -3.89
N LEU A 85 -22.66 7.10 -3.44
CA LEU A 85 -21.62 7.87 -2.75
C LEU A 85 -20.53 8.28 -3.76
N GLY A 86 -20.70 9.44 -4.39
CA GLY A 86 -19.67 10.08 -5.21
C GLY A 86 -18.31 10.25 -4.52
N SER A 87 -18.22 10.02 -3.20
CA SER A 87 -17.01 10.00 -2.38
C SER A 87 -16.13 8.75 -2.55
N TYR A 88 -16.67 7.54 -2.74
CA TYR A 88 -15.78 6.37 -2.97
C TYR A 88 -15.07 6.46 -4.32
N ARG A 89 -15.73 7.05 -5.33
CA ARG A 89 -15.09 7.49 -6.58
C ARG A 89 -14.03 8.58 -6.40
N GLN A 90 -13.85 9.13 -5.20
CA GLN A 90 -12.76 10.05 -4.84
C GLN A 90 -11.64 9.35 -4.06
N GLY A 91 -11.78 8.05 -3.80
CA GLY A 91 -10.79 7.23 -3.09
C GLY A 91 -10.83 7.36 -1.56
N PHE A 92 -11.90 7.91 -0.99
CA PHE A 92 -12.09 7.96 0.46
C PHE A 92 -13.57 8.06 0.87
N VAL A 93 -13.86 7.72 2.13
CA VAL A 93 -15.13 7.99 2.79
C VAL A 93 -14.83 8.52 4.19
N THR A 94 -15.54 9.56 4.65
CA THR A 94 -15.32 10.09 6.00
C THR A 94 -16.63 10.52 6.66
N ASN A 95 -16.68 10.42 7.98
CA ASN A 95 -17.75 10.95 8.83
C ASN A 95 -17.25 12.06 9.79
N GLY A 96 -16.02 12.53 9.61
CA GLY A 96 -15.38 13.57 10.43
C GLY A 96 -14.55 13.05 11.61
N THR A 97 -14.83 11.89 12.19
CA THR A 97 -14.00 11.26 13.25
C THR A 97 -13.26 10.01 12.77
N THR A 98 -13.62 9.56 11.57
CA THR A 98 -13.07 8.40 10.88
C THR A 98 -12.94 8.73 9.40
N ILE A 99 -11.83 8.33 8.80
CA ILE A 99 -11.57 8.37 7.37
C ILE A 99 -11.21 6.96 6.92
N CYS A 100 -11.96 6.42 5.96
CA CYS A 100 -11.60 5.25 5.19
C CYS A 100 -10.91 5.73 3.90
N PHE A 101 -9.70 5.26 3.65
CA PHE A 101 -8.98 5.50 2.40
C PHE A 101 -9.01 4.24 1.54
N GLY A 102 -9.30 4.41 0.25
CA GLY A 102 -9.19 3.36 -0.74
C GLY A 102 -7.74 3.14 -1.16
N THR A 103 -7.33 1.89 -1.29
CA THR A 103 -6.02 1.48 -1.82
C THR A 103 -6.14 0.91 -3.22
N ASP A 104 -5.04 0.88 -3.97
CA ASP A 104 -5.06 0.37 -5.35
C ASP A 104 -4.65 -1.12 -5.39
N ALA A 105 -3.88 -1.59 -4.41
CA ALA A 105 -3.59 -3.01 -4.19
C ALA A 105 -4.46 -3.64 -3.07
N HIS A 106 -4.71 -4.95 -3.20
CA HIS A 106 -5.45 -5.77 -2.23
C HIS A 106 -4.72 -7.08 -1.94
N LEU A 107 -4.80 -7.53 -0.69
CA LEU A 107 -4.06 -8.67 -0.14
C LEU A 107 -2.55 -8.49 -0.32
N ASN A 108 -2.09 -7.28 -0.02
CA ASN A 108 -0.71 -6.84 -0.18
C ASN A 108 -0.23 -6.12 1.09
N ASP A 109 1.06 -6.19 1.39
CA ASP A 109 1.66 -5.43 2.48
C ASP A 109 2.03 -4.02 2.00
N HIS A 110 1.54 -3.01 2.71
CA HIS A 110 1.90 -1.61 2.47
C HIS A 110 2.83 -1.10 3.56
N TRP A 111 3.73 -0.18 3.20
CA TRP A 111 4.49 0.58 4.18
C TRP A 111 3.80 1.91 4.47
N ILE A 112 3.53 2.17 5.76
CA ILE A 112 2.88 3.39 6.23
C ILE A 112 3.85 4.18 7.11
N GLU A 113 4.01 5.46 6.82
CA GLU A 113 4.70 6.43 7.66
C GLU A 113 3.69 7.47 8.16
N VAL A 114 3.76 7.82 9.45
CA VAL A 114 2.87 8.81 10.08
C VAL A 114 3.70 9.93 10.65
N PHE A 115 3.38 11.16 10.26
CA PHE A 115 4.07 12.37 10.68
C PHE A 115 3.08 13.36 11.31
N SER A 116 3.58 14.19 12.23
CA SER A 116 2.94 15.47 12.56
C SER A 116 3.69 16.61 11.89
N SER A 117 2.98 17.67 11.51
CA SER A 117 3.59 18.92 11.05
C SER A 117 2.75 20.13 11.43
N VAL A 118 3.40 21.29 11.52
CA VAL A 118 2.72 22.59 11.67
C VAL A 118 2.46 23.29 10.34
N GLN A 119 2.86 22.68 9.22
CA GLN A 119 2.70 23.21 7.87
C GLN A 119 2.10 22.16 6.94
N ILE A 120 1.45 22.61 5.86
CA ILE A 120 1.02 21.74 4.77
C ILE A 120 2.26 21.04 4.20
N PRO A 121 2.24 19.71 4.02
CA PRO A 121 3.40 19.00 3.48
C PRO A 121 3.69 19.41 2.04
N ASP A 122 4.97 19.35 1.66
CA ASP A 122 5.31 19.29 0.23
C ASP A 122 4.80 17.96 -0.33
N PHE A 123 4.13 18.01 -1.48
CA PHE A 123 3.56 16.82 -2.11
C PHE A 123 4.62 16.02 -2.88
N GLY A 124 5.75 16.65 -3.23
CA GLY A 124 6.89 15.98 -3.85
C GLY A 124 6.49 15.14 -5.07
N GLN A 125 6.79 13.84 -5.01
CA GLN A 125 6.50 12.85 -6.06
C GLN A 125 5.27 11.97 -5.74
N ALA A 126 4.41 12.40 -4.82
CA ALA A 126 3.21 11.63 -4.50
C ALA A 126 2.32 11.48 -5.75
N GLU A 127 1.92 10.25 -6.05
CA GLU A 127 1.04 9.94 -7.18
C GLU A 127 -0.41 10.34 -6.90
N ARG A 128 -0.79 10.29 -5.61
CA ARG A 128 -2.10 10.74 -5.12
C ARG A 128 -1.94 11.49 -3.82
N VAL A 129 -2.66 12.61 -3.70
CA VAL A 129 -2.72 13.40 -2.48
C VAL A 129 -4.19 13.63 -2.12
N ILE A 130 -4.57 13.23 -0.91
CA ILE A 130 -5.91 13.44 -0.35
C ILE A 130 -5.76 14.24 0.95
N ALA A 131 -6.55 15.30 1.13
CA ALA A 131 -6.56 16.09 2.35
C ALA A 131 -7.96 16.10 2.96
N LEU A 132 -8.10 15.63 4.20
CA LEU A 132 -9.40 15.50 4.86
C LEU A 132 -9.35 15.96 6.32
N PRO A 133 -10.40 16.61 6.82
CA PRO A 133 -10.49 16.91 8.24
C PRO A 133 -10.75 15.65 9.06
N LEU A 134 -10.11 15.57 10.21
CA LEU A 134 -10.31 14.56 11.25
C LEU A 134 -10.42 15.25 12.60
N LYS A 135 -11.54 15.06 13.28
CA LYS A 135 -11.72 15.46 14.67
C LYS A 135 -11.19 14.36 15.58
N VAL A 136 -10.31 14.72 16.51
CA VAL A 136 -9.67 13.83 17.47
C VAL A 136 -9.90 14.38 18.87
N ASP A 137 -10.87 13.82 19.58
CA ASP A 137 -11.22 14.24 20.94
C ASP A 137 -10.35 13.49 21.99
N SER A 138 -9.87 12.29 21.68
CA SER A 138 -9.09 11.46 22.63
C SER A 138 -7.62 11.84 22.77
N GLY A 139 -7.09 12.67 21.87
CA GLY A 139 -5.64 12.89 21.74
C GLY A 139 -4.89 11.69 21.14
N LYS A 140 -5.59 10.76 20.48
CA LYS A 140 -5.00 9.57 19.86
C LYS A 140 -5.61 9.30 18.50
N VAL A 141 -4.75 9.01 17.53
CA VAL A 141 -5.16 8.57 16.19
C VAL A 141 -4.81 7.10 16.02
N GLY A 142 -5.83 6.31 15.72
CA GLY A 142 -5.69 4.92 15.31
C GLY A 142 -5.58 4.78 13.80
N ILE A 143 -4.78 3.82 13.36
CA ILE A 143 -4.71 3.34 11.99
C ILE A 143 -4.97 1.83 11.99
N THR A 144 -5.91 1.38 11.17
CA THR A 144 -6.30 -0.04 11.09
C THR A 144 -6.81 -0.43 9.71
N ASN A 145 -7.14 -1.70 9.53
CA ASN A 145 -7.81 -2.26 8.35
C ASN A 145 -9.05 -3.08 8.80
N LEU A 146 -9.77 -3.69 7.86
CA LEU A 146 -10.92 -4.52 8.19
C LEU A 146 -10.59 -5.78 9.03
N LEU A 147 -9.38 -6.31 8.93
CA LEU A 147 -8.97 -7.51 9.67
C LEU A 147 -8.79 -7.23 11.17
N TYR A 148 -8.42 -6.01 11.53
CA TYR A 148 -8.09 -5.61 12.89
C TYR A 148 -8.99 -4.51 13.44
N LEU A 149 -10.26 -4.41 13.01
CA LEU A 149 -11.16 -3.32 13.44
C LEU A 149 -11.30 -3.15 14.97
N ARG A 150 -11.11 -4.21 15.75
CA ARG A 150 -11.20 -4.16 17.22
C ARG A 150 -9.97 -3.58 17.91
N LYS A 151 -8.83 -3.43 17.20
CA LYS A 151 -7.59 -2.92 17.77
C LYS A 151 -6.76 -2.23 16.70
N PRO A 152 -6.34 -0.96 16.89
CA PRO A 152 -5.50 -0.29 15.91
C PRO A 152 -4.24 -1.13 15.63
N VAL A 153 -3.91 -1.29 14.35
CA VAL A 153 -2.60 -1.82 13.94
C VAL A 153 -1.51 -0.88 14.45
N LYS A 154 -1.77 0.43 14.38
CA LYS A 154 -0.91 1.45 14.99
C LYS A 154 -1.73 2.57 15.62
N GLU A 155 -1.28 3.03 16.78
CA GLU A 155 -1.81 4.22 17.45
C GLU A 155 -0.68 5.24 17.62
N VAL A 156 -1.00 6.52 17.42
CA VAL A 156 -0.10 7.64 17.70
C VAL A 156 -0.78 8.64 18.62
N THR A 157 -0.02 9.25 19.53
CA THR A 157 -0.51 10.30 20.44
C THR A 157 -0.28 11.67 19.84
N ILE A 158 -1.33 12.50 19.85
CA ILE A 158 -1.34 13.88 19.37
C ILE A 158 -2.21 14.73 20.30
N ASP A 159 -2.24 16.05 20.09
CA ASP A 159 -3.17 16.90 20.83
C ASP A 159 -4.62 16.70 20.34
N ALA A 160 -5.58 16.82 21.26
CA ALA A 160 -6.98 16.81 20.91
C ALA A 160 -7.35 18.08 20.09
N GLY A 161 -8.24 17.93 19.11
CA GLY A 161 -8.69 19.01 18.25
C GLY A 161 -9.08 18.55 16.85
N ILE A 162 -9.23 19.53 15.95
CA ILE A 162 -9.44 19.27 14.52
C ILE A 162 -8.07 19.25 13.86
N TRP A 163 -7.81 18.20 13.08
CA TRP A 163 -6.61 18.01 12.29
C TRP A 163 -6.97 17.87 10.82
N THR A 164 -6.07 18.29 9.94
CA THR A 164 -6.11 17.92 8.53
C THR A 164 -5.17 16.76 8.31
N VAL A 165 -5.70 15.66 7.78
CA VAL A 165 -4.99 14.45 7.41
C VAL A 165 -4.64 14.56 5.93
N TYR A 166 -3.35 14.70 5.63
CA TYR A 166 -2.83 14.57 4.28
C TYR A 166 -2.37 13.14 4.07
N LEU A 167 -3.00 12.43 3.15
CA LEU A 167 -2.54 11.15 2.65
C LEU A 167 -1.77 11.37 1.35
N LEU A 168 -0.47 11.09 1.37
CA LEU A 168 0.38 11.05 0.19
C LEU A 168 0.61 9.59 -0.16
N ALA A 169 0.23 9.16 -1.35
CA ALA A 169 0.42 7.81 -1.83
C ALA A 169 1.49 7.75 -2.92
N PHE A 170 2.27 6.66 -2.92
CA PHE A 170 3.34 6.42 -3.88
C PHE A 170 3.31 4.97 -4.35
N SER A 171 3.74 4.74 -5.59
CA SER A 171 3.82 3.40 -6.19
C SER A 171 2.47 2.66 -6.16
N LEU A 172 1.38 3.37 -6.50
CA LEU A 172 0.02 2.85 -6.42
C LEU A 172 -0.19 1.61 -7.30
N GLY A 173 -0.87 0.60 -6.75
CA GLY A 173 -1.19 -0.65 -7.44
C GLY A 173 0.01 -1.59 -7.60
N SER A 174 1.18 -1.21 -7.10
CA SER A 174 2.39 -2.03 -7.16
C SER A 174 2.42 -2.97 -5.97
N ASP A 175 2.37 -4.29 -6.24
CA ASP A 175 2.38 -5.31 -5.21
C ASP A 175 3.65 -6.18 -5.24
N GLU A 176 3.87 -6.92 -4.13
CA GLU A 176 5.03 -7.79 -3.94
C GLU A 176 5.17 -8.88 -5.02
N PHE A 177 4.07 -9.26 -5.66
CA PHE A 177 3.98 -10.49 -6.47
C PHE A 177 4.00 -10.20 -7.97
N HIS A 178 3.20 -9.24 -8.44
CA HIS A 178 3.17 -8.76 -9.82
C HIS A 178 4.54 -8.18 -10.22
N ASN A 179 5.17 -7.39 -9.35
CA ASN A 179 6.46 -6.76 -9.70
C ASN A 179 7.61 -7.78 -9.79
N ARG A 180 7.49 -8.92 -9.11
CA ARG A 180 8.48 -10.00 -9.19
C ARG A 180 8.15 -11.04 -10.26
N GLY A 181 6.96 -11.00 -10.86
CA GLY A 181 6.46 -12.05 -11.76
C GLY A 181 6.31 -13.41 -11.06
N ILE A 182 6.11 -13.42 -9.74
CA ILE A 182 6.03 -14.63 -8.92
C ILE A 182 4.57 -14.86 -8.52
N GLU A 183 4.09 -16.09 -8.65
CA GLU A 183 2.80 -16.48 -8.04
C GLU A 183 2.84 -16.21 -6.53
N ARG A 184 1.68 -15.87 -5.93
CA ARG A 184 1.62 -15.60 -4.48
C ARG A 184 2.29 -16.72 -3.68
N PRO A 185 3.00 -16.39 -2.59
CA PRO A 185 3.87 -17.34 -1.95
C PRO A 185 3.06 -18.43 -1.28
N LYS A 186 3.58 -19.65 -1.35
CA LYS A 186 2.94 -20.83 -0.75
C LYS A 186 3.24 -20.94 0.75
N LEU A 187 4.23 -20.20 1.26
CA LEU A 187 4.66 -20.18 2.66
C LEU A 187 5.04 -18.77 3.14
N ASP A 188 4.90 -18.53 4.45
CA ASP A 188 5.26 -17.26 5.12
C ASP A 188 6.75 -16.88 4.98
N SER A 189 7.64 -17.84 4.73
CA SER A 189 9.09 -17.63 4.56
C SER A 189 9.45 -16.77 3.34
N ASP A 190 8.53 -16.64 2.39
CA ASP A 190 8.74 -15.95 1.13
C ASP A 190 8.28 -14.47 1.18
N ARG A 191 7.68 -14.04 2.31
CA ARG A 191 7.25 -12.65 2.50
C ARG A 191 8.44 -11.77 2.83
N LEU A 192 8.44 -10.54 2.31
CA LEU A 192 9.41 -9.53 2.69
C LEU A 192 9.41 -9.27 4.21
N THR A 193 10.59 -9.00 4.76
CA THR A 193 10.77 -8.43 6.11
C THR A 193 10.40 -6.95 6.14
N ASP A 194 10.15 -6.38 7.33
CA ASP A 194 9.79 -4.96 7.46
C ASP A 194 10.89 -4.05 6.93
N GLU A 195 12.16 -4.40 7.17
CA GLU A 195 13.29 -3.66 6.66
C GLU A 195 13.33 -3.65 5.13
N GLN A 196 13.07 -4.80 4.51
CA GLN A 196 13.01 -4.91 3.04
C GLN A 196 11.83 -4.14 2.46
N LEU A 197 10.65 -4.22 3.07
CA LEU A 197 9.46 -3.50 2.63
C LEU A 197 9.66 -1.98 2.76
N ARG A 198 10.19 -1.52 3.89
CA ARG A 198 10.54 -0.11 4.13
C ARG A 198 11.50 0.43 3.08
N ASN A 199 12.57 -0.32 2.81
CA ASN A 199 13.64 0.11 1.92
C ASN A 199 13.32 -0.05 0.42
N ASN A 200 12.31 -0.86 0.06
CA ASN A 200 11.90 -1.04 -1.33
C ASN A 200 10.77 -0.08 -1.71
N TRP A 201 11.11 0.94 -2.50
CA TRP A 201 10.19 1.99 -2.96
C TRP A 201 9.26 1.55 -4.09
N GLU A 202 9.42 0.35 -4.63
CA GLU A 202 8.56 -0.17 -5.70
C GLU A 202 7.22 -0.69 -5.19
N PHE A 203 6.98 -0.74 -3.87
CA PHE A 203 5.71 -1.17 -3.30
C PHE A 203 4.83 0.00 -2.91
N GLU A 204 3.52 -0.22 -3.05
CA GLU A 204 2.49 0.72 -2.63
C GLU A 204 2.72 1.15 -1.17
N ARG A 205 2.84 2.46 -0.97
CA ARG A 205 3.20 3.06 0.31
C ARG A 205 2.47 4.36 0.51
N TYR A 206 2.32 4.70 1.79
CA TYR A 206 1.58 5.87 2.20
C TYR A 206 2.33 6.65 3.25
N ARG A 207 2.26 7.97 3.12
CA ARG A 207 2.66 8.91 4.15
C ARG A 207 1.43 9.68 4.62
N ILE A 208 1.13 9.55 5.90
CA ILE A 208 0.04 10.26 6.58
C ILE A 208 0.67 11.43 7.32
N VAL A 209 0.31 12.66 6.96
CA VAL A 209 0.77 13.87 7.64
C VAL A 209 -0.39 14.53 8.35
N LEU A 210 -0.27 14.66 9.67
CA LEU A 210 -1.25 15.28 10.55
C LEU A 210 -0.87 16.74 10.76
N VAL A 211 -1.72 17.66 10.30
CA VAL A 211 -1.53 19.12 10.45
C VAL A 211 -2.64 19.68 11.33
N PRO A 212 -2.34 20.43 12.41
CA PRO A 212 -3.38 20.94 13.30
C PRO A 212 -4.24 22.01 12.60
N GLY A 213 -5.52 22.03 12.96
CA GLY A 213 -6.52 22.90 12.35
C GLY A 213 -7.09 22.36 11.04
N MET A 214 -8.09 23.08 10.52
CA MET A 214 -8.66 22.82 9.21
C MET A 214 -7.90 23.61 8.15
N GLN A 215 -7.19 22.90 7.28
CA GLN A 215 -6.50 23.47 6.14
C GLN A 215 -7.37 23.27 4.90
N VAL A 216 -7.53 24.31 4.09
CA VAL A 216 -8.13 24.21 2.76
C VAL A 216 -7.02 24.13 1.71
N PRO A 217 -7.16 23.33 0.65
CA PRO A 217 -8.35 22.59 0.18
C PRO A 217 -8.58 21.19 0.79
N ILE A 218 -9.84 20.71 0.74
CA ILE A 218 -10.30 19.37 1.18
C ILE A 218 -10.65 18.51 -0.04
N GLY A 219 -10.32 17.22 0.00
CA GLY A 219 -10.59 16.22 -1.04
C GLY A 219 -9.33 15.72 -1.73
N VAL A 220 -9.45 15.26 -2.98
CA VAL A 220 -8.30 14.88 -3.81
C VAL A 220 -7.63 16.14 -4.34
N LEU A 221 -6.37 16.35 -3.96
CA LEU A 221 -5.58 17.52 -4.35
C LEU A 221 -4.68 17.24 -5.55
N HIS A 222 -4.27 15.99 -5.72
CA HIS A 222 -3.42 15.53 -6.80
C HIS A 222 -3.69 14.05 -7.10
N GLY A 223 -3.48 13.65 -8.35
CA GLY A 223 -3.72 12.29 -8.83
C GLY A 223 -5.18 11.99 -9.17
N THR A 224 -5.42 10.77 -9.66
CA THR A 224 -6.78 10.26 -9.84
C THR A 224 -7.26 9.58 -8.58
N ALA A 225 -8.57 9.59 -8.35
CA ALA A 225 -9.18 8.71 -7.39
C ALA A 225 -8.90 7.24 -7.72
N THR A 226 -8.99 6.36 -6.72
CA THR A 226 -8.81 4.91 -6.84
C THR A 226 -9.56 4.39 -8.06
N LYS A 227 -8.89 3.62 -8.92
CA LYS A 227 -9.57 3.00 -10.06
C LYS A 227 -10.60 2.03 -9.51
N SER A 228 -11.87 2.29 -9.79
CA SER A 228 -12.94 1.33 -9.52
C SER A 228 -12.59 0.03 -10.24
N VAL A 229 -12.39 -1.04 -9.47
CA VAL A 229 -12.36 -2.42 -9.97
C VAL A 229 -13.77 -2.81 -10.41
#